data_AF-A0A1W2GXY4-F1
#
_entry.id   AF-A0A1W2GXY4-F1
#
_cell.length_a   1.000
_cell.length_b   1.000
_cell.length_c   1.000
_cell.angle_alpha   90.00
_cell.angle_beta   90.00
_cell.angle_gamma   90.00
#
_symmetry.space_group_name_H-M   'P 1'
#
loop_
_entity.id
_entity.type
_entity.pdbx_description
1 polymer ?
#
loop_
_entity_poly.entity_id
_entity_poly.type
_entity_poly.pdbx_seq_one_letter_code
_entity_poly.pdbx_strand_id
1 'polypeptide(L)'
;MKSITLTKSVLLLILSTIFVFTNCSEPEEPAVIDCSISNLLVEFTSSNPTSCSAKDGSIIPVVKGGNGPFQFNLDGQPFQSVSRFENLGAGIYQLNVKDQNGCERSVSVQLNSPESTLSANLETTESGCNLENGTILIGPAGGIEPYTYRLNDGPATSTNAFFGLGSGNYKIEIADASGCSTTQTIRVSNGVKFGATIKPIIETNCAFTGCHLDQGNITFAVFSNIQVRTADIIARIQSGNMPKNRPKLNQADIDAIICWVNDGALEN
;
A
#
# COMPACT_ATOMS: atom_id res chain seq x y z
N MET A 1 -9.50 59.70 85.73
CA MET A 1 -8.14 59.35 85.26
C MET A 1 -8.30 58.32 84.15
N LYS A 2 -7.98 58.53 82.87
CA LYS A 2 -7.36 59.64 82.13
C LYS A 2 -8.16 59.87 80.84
N SER A 3 -8.51 61.13 80.58
CA SER A 3 -8.85 61.63 79.25
C SER A 3 -7.58 61.61 78.39
N ILE A 4 -7.63 61.06 77.18
CA ILE A 4 -6.57 61.25 76.17
C ILE A 4 -7.16 62.14 75.08
N THR A 5 -6.91 63.43 75.23
CA THR A 5 -7.12 64.46 74.21
C THR A 5 -6.05 64.27 73.13
N LEU A 6 -6.42 63.74 71.96
CA LEU A 6 -5.57 63.77 70.77
C LEU A 6 -5.71 65.14 70.11
N THR A 7 -4.63 65.92 70.18
CA THR A 7 -4.50 67.26 69.63
C THR A 7 -4.46 67.25 68.10
N LYS A 8 -4.85 68.40 67.52
CA LYS A 8 -4.99 68.72 66.08
C LYS A 8 -3.77 68.44 65.16
N SER A 9 -2.70 67.82 65.66
CA SER A 9 -1.45 67.55 64.92
C SER A 9 -1.35 66.13 64.35
N VAL A 10 -2.27 65.21 64.67
CA VAL A 10 -2.27 63.84 64.11
C VAL A 10 -3.13 63.72 62.84
N LEU A 11 -3.96 64.72 62.53
CA LEU A 11 -4.77 64.76 61.30
C LEU A 11 -3.94 65.14 60.05
N LEU A 12 -2.70 65.61 60.22
CA LEU A 12 -1.83 66.13 59.15
C LEU A 12 -0.64 65.21 58.79
N LEU A 13 -0.70 63.94 59.17
CA LEU A 13 0.27 62.90 58.74
C LEU A 13 -0.38 61.74 57.97
N ILE A 14 -1.70 61.80 57.76
CA ILE A 14 -2.45 60.87 56.89
C ILE A 14 -2.79 61.47 55.51
N LEU A 15 -2.27 62.67 55.19
CA LEU A 15 -2.40 63.28 53.85
C LEU A 15 -1.10 63.27 53.02
N SER A 16 0.03 62.77 53.54
CA SER A 16 1.30 62.69 52.79
C SER A 16 1.63 61.29 52.23
N THR A 17 0.69 60.35 52.29
CA THR A 17 0.78 59.06 51.57
C THR A 17 -0.39 58.95 50.57
N ILE A 18 -0.61 60.03 49.83
CA ILE A 18 -1.23 59.99 48.51
C ILE A 18 -0.07 60.07 47.52
N PHE A 19 -0.08 59.23 46.47
CA PHE A 19 1.04 58.74 45.63
C PHE A 19 1.73 57.52 46.26
N VAL A 20 1.59 56.30 45.78
CA VAL A 20 1.36 55.82 44.41
C VAL A 20 0.52 54.53 44.51
N PHE A 21 -0.79 54.60 44.27
CA PHE A 21 -1.42 53.43 43.66
C PHE A 21 -0.96 53.47 42.22
N THR A 22 0.17 52.82 42.00
CA THR A 22 0.65 52.45 40.69
C THR A 22 -0.57 51.84 40.00
N ASN A 23 -0.86 52.29 38.79
CA ASN A 23 -1.73 51.55 37.90
C ASN A 23 -1.14 50.14 37.79
N CYS A 24 -1.58 49.23 38.65
CA CYS A 24 -1.64 47.83 38.31
C CYS A 24 -2.81 47.74 37.33
N SER A 25 -2.56 48.17 36.08
CA SER A 25 -3.30 47.62 34.96
C SER A 25 -3.03 46.13 35.06
N GLU A 26 -4.00 45.40 35.58
CA GLU A 26 -4.02 43.95 35.53
C GLU A 26 -3.63 43.57 34.10
N PRO A 27 -2.60 42.72 33.89
CA PRO A 27 -2.25 42.32 32.54
C PRO A 27 -3.54 41.79 31.93
N GLU A 28 -4.00 42.38 30.83
CA GLU A 28 -5.19 41.89 30.13
C GLU A 28 -4.94 40.41 29.88
N GLU A 29 -5.62 39.57 30.66
CA GLU A 29 -5.48 38.13 30.57
C GLU A 29 -5.84 37.77 29.13
N PRO A 30 -4.99 36.99 28.42
CA PRO A 30 -5.23 36.72 27.01
C PRO A 30 -6.65 36.17 26.87
N ALA A 31 -7.46 36.81 26.03
CA ALA A 31 -8.85 36.42 25.82
C ALA A 31 -8.93 34.90 25.59
N VAL A 32 -9.49 34.18 26.55
CA VAL A 32 -9.64 32.73 26.45
C VAL A 32 -10.64 32.45 25.33
N ILE A 33 -10.22 31.68 24.32
CA ILE A 33 -11.11 31.24 23.25
C ILE A 33 -12.13 30.26 23.85
N ASP A 34 -13.35 30.73 24.11
CA ASP A 34 -14.44 29.90 24.60
C ASP A 34 -15.29 29.37 23.43
N CYS A 35 -15.02 28.12 23.05
CA CYS A 35 -15.78 27.42 22.01
C CYS A 35 -16.96 26.61 22.56
N SER A 36 -17.20 26.61 23.87
CA SER A 36 -18.21 25.75 24.50
C SER A 36 -19.64 26.09 24.07
N ILE A 37 -19.89 27.34 23.63
CA ILE A 37 -21.17 27.81 23.11
C ILE A 37 -21.20 27.95 21.58
N SER A 38 -20.11 27.61 20.87
CA SER A 38 -20.06 27.71 19.41
C SER A 38 -20.90 26.59 18.77
N ASN A 39 -21.92 26.97 18.02
CA ASN A 39 -22.73 26.06 17.22
C ASN A 39 -22.13 25.79 15.82
N LEU A 40 -20.81 26.03 15.65
CA LEU A 40 -20.10 25.80 14.40
C LEU A 40 -20.24 24.34 13.97
N LEU A 41 -20.91 24.11 12.85
CA LEU A 41 -21.09 22.84 12.18
C LEU A 41 -20.49 22.94 10.78
N VAL A 42 -19.74 21.92 10.40
CA VAL A 42 -19.08 21.83 9.10
C VAL A 42 -19.63 20.64 8.35
N GLU A 43 -20.25 20.92 7.21
CA GLU A 43 -20.61 19.98 6.16
C GLU A 43 -19.77 20.27 4.91
N PHE A 44 -19.96 19.49 3.86
CA PHE A 44 -19.29 19.73 2.58
C PHE A 44 -20.13 19.17 1.42
N THR A 45 -19.89 19.71 0.24
CA THR A 45 -20.20 19.03 -1.03
C THR A 45 -18.90 18.72 -1.75
N SER A 46 -18.82 17.56 -2.40
CA SER A 46 -17.61 17.14 -3.12
C SER A 46 -17.93 16.64 -4.53
N SER A 47 -16.92 16.73 -5.40
CA SER A 47 -16.89 16.08 -6.70
C SER A 47 -15.66 15.19 -6.75
N ASN A 48 -15.86 13.92 -7.11
CA ASN A 48 -14.77 12.99 -7.37
C ASN A 48 -14.03 13.39 -8.66
N PRO A 49 -12.75 13.03 -8.82
CA PRO A 49 -12.04 13.18 -10.07
C PRO A 49 -12.68 12.36 -11.20
N THR A 50 -12.52 12.82 -12.44
CA THR A 50 -13.11 12.18 -13.63
C THR A 50 -12.36 10.94 -14.10
N SER A 51 -11.09 10.78 -13.69
CA SER A 51 -10.23 9.65 -14.03
C SER A 51 -9.34 9.26 -12.84
N CYS A 52 -8.75 8.06 -12.86
CA CYS A 52 -7.90 7.59 -11.77
C CYS A 52 -6.64 8.45 -11.54
N SER A 53 -6.19 9.18 -12.57
CA SER A 53 -5.03 10.08 -12.51
C SER A 53 -5.40 11.56 -12.54
N ALA A 54 -6.67 11.88 -12.84
CA ALA A 54 -7.13 13.26 -12.86
C ALA A 54 -7.08 13.87 -11.46
N LYS A 55 -6.83 15.17 -11.45
CA LYS A 55 -6.91 16.00 -10.25
C LYS A 55 -8.03 17.01 -10.37
N ASP A 56 -9.10 16.74 -11.09
CA ASP A 56 -10.20 17.69 -11.29
C ASP A 56 -11.33 17.56 -10.23
N GLY A 57 -11.07 16.83 -9.15
CA GLY A 57 -11.95 16.77 -7.99
C GLY A 57 -12.01 18.10 -7.23
N SER A 58 -13.07 18.27 -6.44
CA SER A 58 -13.25 19.47 -5.62
C SER A 58 -13.98 19.22 -4.31
N ILE A 59 -13.72 20.07 -3.33
CA ILE A 59 -14.37 20.11 -2.01
C ILE A 59 -14.85 21.54 -1.77
N ILE A 60 -16.13 21.69 -1.44
CA ILE A 60 -16.76 22.97 -1.09
C ILE A 60 -17.28 22.85 0.35
N PRO A 61 -16.67 23.56 1.33
CA PRO A 61 -17.17 23.60 2.70
C PRO A 61 -18.56 24.24 2.78
N VAL A 62 -19.42 23.67 3.61
CA VAL A 62 -20.73 24.24 3.95
C VAL A 62 -20.75 24.46 5.46
N VAL A 63 -20.72 25.73 5.87
CA VAL A 63 -20.67 26.11 7.28
C VAL A 63 -22.08 26.47 7.77
N LYS A 64 -22.49 25.91 8.92
CA LYS A 64 -23.73 26.24 9.61
C LYS A 64 -23.40 26.67 11.05
N GLY A 65 -24.03 27.74 11.53
CA GLY A 65 -23.68 28.33 12.83
C GLY A 65 -22.31 29.01 12.84
N GLY A 66 -21.74 29.24 14.02
CA GLY A 66 -20.47 29.93 14.23
C GLY A 66 -20.53 31.45 13.95
N ASN A 67 -19.41 32.14 14.18
CA ASN A 67 -19.27 33.57 13.93
C ASN A 67 -18.34 33.83 12.74
N GLY A 68 -18.90 34.35 11.64
CA GLY A 68 -18.09 34.76 10.48
C GLY A 68 -17.25 36.01 10.79
N PRO A 69 -16.17 36.27 10.01
CA PRO A 69 -15.74 35.53 8.84
C PRO A 69 -15.08 34.19 9.19
N PHE A 70 -15.24 33.20 8.30
CA PHE A 70 -14.64 31.88 8.44
C PHE A 70 -13.32 31.79 7.68
N GLN A 71 -12.40 30.98 8.20
CA GLN A 71 -11.18 30.57 7.52
C GLN A 71 -11.16 29.05 7.32
N PHE A 72 -10.58 28.59 6.23
CA PHE A 72 -10.55 27.20 5.81
C PHE A 72 -9.12 26.74 5.61
N ASN A 73 -8.85 25.48 5.95
CA ASN A 73 -7.57 24.81 5.78
C ASN A 73 -7.87 23.40 5.26
N LEU A 74 -7.11 22.94 4.26
CA LEU A 74 -7.13 21.57 3.78
C LEU A 74 -5.77 20.94 4.06
N ASP A 75 -5.74 19.76 4.68
CA ASP A 75 -4.53 18.97 4.95
C ASP A 75 -3.41 19.73 5.68
N GLY A 76 -3.77 20.62 6.61
CA GLY A 76 -2.82 21.35 7.42
C GLY A 76 -2.20 22.57 6.72
N GLN A 77 -2.66 22.94 5.52
CA GLN A 77 -2.22 24.16 4.83
C GLN A 77 -2.64 25.44 5.59
N PRO A 78 -1.98 26.59 5.37
CA PRO A 78 -2.38 27.83 6.03
C PRO A 78 -3.87 28.16 5.86
N PHE A 79 -4.49 28.65 6.93
CA PHE A 79 -5.89 29.09 6.91
C PHE A 79 -6.09 30.23 5.91
N GLN A 80 -7.10 30.09 5.05
CA GLN A 80 -7.43 31.03 3.98
C GLN A 80 -8.94 31.32 3.94
N SER A 81 -9.33 32.45 3.37
CA SER A 81 -10.76 32.80 3.19
C SER A 81 -11.39 32.17 1.95
N VAL A 82 -10.70 31.23 1.30
CA VAL A 82 -11.20 30.53 0.11
C VAL A 82 -12.13 29.40 0.54
N SER A 83 -13.36 29.41 0.02
CA SER A 83 -14.42 28.45 0.30
C SER A 83 -14.61 27.38 -0.78
N ARG A 84 -13.57 27.13 -1.59
CA ARG A 84 -13.58 26.08 -2.62
C ARG A 84 -12.17 25.57 -2.88
N PHE A 85 -11.98 24.27 -2.69
CA PHE A 85 -10.74 23.58 -2.99
C PHE A 85 -10.92 22.80 -4.29
N GLU A 86 -10.05 23.07 -5.26
CA GLU A 86 -10.02 22.43 -6.57
C GLU A 86 -8.67 21.78 -6.80
N ASN A 87 -8.51 21.14 -7.95
CA ASN A 87 -7.28 20.47 -8.34
C ASN A 87 -6.94 19.28 -7.42
N LEU A 88 -7.97 18.61 -6.89
CA LEU A 88 -7.85 17.48 -5.96
C LEU A 88 -7.96 16.15 -6.70
N GLY A 89 -7.04 15.23 -6.40
CA GLY A 89 -7.12 13.84 -6.87
C GLY A 89 -7.97 12.98 -5.94
N ALA A 90 -8.02 11.68 -6.20
CA ALA A 90 -8.63 10.75 -5.27
C ALA A 90 -7.78 10.64 -4.00
N GLY A 91 -8.43 10.56 -2.85
CA GLY A 91 -7.76 10.56 -1.57
C GLY A 91 -8.67 10.96 -0.41
N ILE A 92 -8.09 10.94 0.79
CA ILE A 92 -8.75 11.40 2.01
C ILE A 92 -8.15 12.75 2.38
N TYR A 93 -9.00 13.75 2.50
CA TYR A 93 -8.65 15.13 2.81
C TYR A 93 -9.18 15.50 4.19
N GLN A 94 -8.39 16.26 4.96
CA GLN A 94 -8.79 16.81 6.25
C GLN A 94 -9.15 18.28 6.07
N LEU A 95 -10.45 18.58 6.07
CA LEU A 95 -10.97 19.94 6.02
C LEU A 95 -11.11 20.49 7.45
N ASN A 96 -10.46 21.62 7.71
CA ASN A 96 -10.55 22.37 8.96
C ASN A 96 -11.20 23.73 8.70
N VAL A 97 -12.15 24.11 9.55
CA VAL A 97 -12.84 25.40 9.50
C VAL A 97 -12.66 26.11 10.83
N LYS A 98 -12.27 27.37 10.78
CA LYS A 98 -12.08 28.23 11.93
C LYS A 98 -13.01 29.44 11.84
N ASP A 99 -13.70 29.76 12.91
CA ASP A 99 -14.51 30.97 13.02
C ASP A 99 -13.70 32.19 13.51
N GLN A 100 -14.30 33.38 13.54
CA GLN A 100 -13.61 34.61 13.98
C GLN A 100 -13.13 34.53 15.44
N ASN A 101 -13.82 33.76 16.28
CA ASN A 101 -13.49 33.61 17.70
C ASN A 101 -12.35 32.61 17.91
N GLY A 102 -11.87 31.95 16.84
CA GLY A 102 -10.79 30.96 16.89
C GLY A 102 -11.28 29.53 17.12
N CYS A 103 -12.58 29.27 17.03
CA CYS A 103 -13.13 27.93 17.19
C CYS A 103 -12.97 27.11 15.93
N GLU A 104 -12.31 25.96 16.06
CA GLU A 104 -11.98 25.07 14.96
C GLU A 104 -12.85 23.80 14.94
N ARG A 105 -13.24 23.37 13.75
CA ARG A 105 -13.91 22.09 13.51
C ARG A 105 -13.29 21.39 12.31
N SER A 106 -13.12 20.08 12.44
CA SER A 106 -12.48 19.24 11.44
C SER A 106 -13.45 18.18 10.91
N VAL A 107 -13.45 17.97 9.59
CA VAL A 107 -14.19 16.91 8.92
C VAL A 107 -13.29 16.21 7.89
N SER A 108 -13.37 14.87 7.85
CA SER A 108 -12.65 14.06 6.85
C SER A 108 -13.53 13.92 5.60
N VAL A 109 -12.94 14.17 4.43
CA VAL A 109 -13.61 14.12 3.13
C VAL A 109 -12.90 13.11 2.25
N GLN A 110 -13.62 12.09 1.79
CA GLN A 110 -13.09 11.09 0.86
C GLN A 110 -13.51 11.43 -0.57
N LEU A 111 -12.53 11.65 -1.45
CA LEU A 111 -12.71 11.68 -2.90
C LEU A 111 -12.32 10.31 -3.47
N ASN A 112 -13.24 9.68 -4.18
CA ASN A 112 -13.04 8.34 -4.76
C ASN A 112 -12.58 8.46 -6.21
N SER A 113 -11.67 7.60 -6.64
CA SER A 113 -11.44 7.39 -8.07
C SER A 113 -12.68 6.77 -8.72
N PRO A 114 -12.90 6.99 -10.03
CA PRO A 114 -13.90 6.24 -10.77
C PRO A 114 -13.65 4.73 -10.67
N GLU A 115 -14.72 3.92 -10.65
CA GLU A 115 -14.58 2.48 -10.73
C GLU A 115 -13.97 2.09 -12.08
N SER A 116 -12.83 1.39 -12.07
CA SER A 116 -12.19 0.91 -13.28
C SER A 116 -12.70 -0.47 -13.64
N THR A 117 -13.08 -0.67 -14.90
CA THR A 117 -13.39 -1.99 -15.48
C THR A 117 -12.15 -2.70 -16.03
N LEU A 118 -10.96 -2.09 -15.86
CA LEU A 118 -9.72 -2.62 -16.41
C LEU A 118 -9.36 -3.95 -15.77
N SER A 119 -9.27 -4.97 -16.61
CA SER A 119 -8.84 -6.32 -16.30
C SER A 119 -7.89 -6.80 -17.39
N ALA A 120 -7.27 -7.97 -17.18
CA ALA A 120 -6.50 -8.58 -18.25
C ALA A 120 -6.50 -10.10 -18.18
N ASN A 121 -6.45 -10.69 -19.36
CA ASN A 121 -6.17 -12.11 -19.53
C ASN A 121 -4.70 -12.25 -19.91
N LEU A 122 -4.02 -13.19 -19.28
CA LEU A 122 -2.61 -13.43 -19.50
C LEU A 122 -2.43 -14.84 -20.07
N GLU A 123 -1.70 -14.93 -21.17
CA GLU A 123 -1.32 -16.20 -21.81
C GLU A 123 0.19 -16.32 -21.80
N THR A 124 0.71 -17.53 -21.63
CA THR A 124 2.16 -17.78 -21.64
C THR A 124 2.53 -18.91 -22.58
N THR A 125 3.72 -18.80 -23.17
CA THR A 125 4.42 -19.95 -23.75
C THR A 125 5.51 -20.38 -22.81
N GLU A 126 5.67 -21.68 -22.66
CA GLU A 126 6.65 -22.29 -21.78
C GLU A 126 8.08 -21.95 -22.25
N SER A 127 9.02 -21.81 -21.31
CA SER A 127 10.46 -21.64 -21.62
C SER A 127 11.19 -22.96 -21.49
N GLY A 128 12.20 -23.21 -22.33
CA GLY A 128 13.09 -24.36 -22.15
C GLY A 128 13.98 -24.22 -20.90
N CYS A 129 14.58 -25.33 -20.49
CA CYS A 129 15.54 -25.35 -19.39
C CYS A 129 16.78 -24.51 -19.70
N ASN A 130 17.11 -23.60 -18.79
CA ASN A 130 18.20 -22.63 -18.95
C ASN A 130 18.11 -21.80 -20.25
N LEU A 131 16.90 -21.71 -20.84
CA LEU A 131 16.62 -20.88 -22.00
C LEU A 131 15.71 -19.72 -21.57
N GLU A 132 15.79 -18.66 -22.35
CA GLU A 132 14.94 -17.47 -22.26
C GLU A 132 14.11 -17.37 -23.54
N ASN A 133 13.26 -18.35 -23.80
CA ASN A 133 12.42 -18.39 -25.00
C ASN A 133 10.92 -18.45 -24.70
N GLY A 134 10.54 -18.36 -23.42
CA GLY A 134 9.16 -18.16 -23.00
C GLY A 134 8.63 -16.78 -23.37
N THR A 135 7.31 -16.66 -23.39
CA THR A 135 6.60 -15.40 -23.71
C THR A 135 5.41 -15.21 -22.78
N ILE A 136 5.01 -13.95 -22.61
CA ILE A 136 3.75 -13.55 -21.98
C ILE A 136 3.01 -12.66 -22.98
N LEU A 137 1.79 -13.04 -23.34
CA LEU A 137 0.86 -12.22 -24.12
C LEU A 137 -0.23 -11.68 -23.20
N ILE A 138 -0.56 -10.41 -23.37
CA ILE A 138 -1.51 -9.68 -22.53
C ILE A 138 -2.71 -9.28 -23.38
N GLY A 139 -3.89 -9.76 -22.98
CA GLY A 139 -5.18 -9.33 -23.52
C GLY A 139 -5.90 -8.44 -22.51
N PRO A 140 -5.71 -7.10 -22.54
CA PRO A 140 -6.48 -6.19 -21.68
C PRO A 140 -7.97 -6.24 -22.04
N ALA A 141 -8.83 -6.03 -21.06
CA ALA A 141 -10.27 -5.92 -21.24
C ALA A 141 -10.85 -4.85 -20.31
N GLY A 142 -11.78 -4.03 -20.83
CA GLY A 142 -12.28 -2.85 -20.12
C GLY A 142 -11.27 -1.69 -20.11
N GLY A 143 -11.52 -0.65 -19.30
CA GLY A 143 -10.69 0.56 -19.28
C GLY A 143 -10.72 1.37 -20.58
N ILE A 144 -9.81 2.34 -20.71
CA ILE A 144 -9.74 3.29 -21.84
C ILE A 144 -8.42 3.18 -22.59
N GLU A 145 -8.45 2.90 -23.90
CA GLU A 145 -7.24 2.91 -24.74
C GLU A 145 -6.61 4.31 -24.87
N PRO A 146 -5.28 4.41 -25.12
CA PRO A 146 -4.31 3.31 -25.22
C PRO A 146 -3.88 2.74 -23.87
N TYR A 147 -3.44 1.48 -23.88
CA TYR A 147 -2.87 0.80 -22.71
C TYR A 147 -1.34 0.88 -22.69
N THR A 148 -0.79 0.80 -21.48
CA THR A 148 0.64 0.62 -21.23
C THR A 148 0.86 -0.61 -20.36
N TYR A 149 1.98 -1.30 -20.59
CA TYR A 149 2.32 -2.57 -19.96
C TYR A 149 3.69 -2.48 -19.31
N ARG A 150 3.85 -3.08 -18.14
CA ARG A 150 5.12 -3.12 -17.39
C ARG A 150 5.37 -4.51 -16.83
N LEU A 151 6.59 -5.01 -17.02
CA LEU A 151 7.07 -6.30 -16.51
C LEU A 151 8.00 -6.05 -15.32
N ASN A 152 7.72 -6.67 -14.16
CA ASN A 152 8.58 -6.66 -12.96
C ASN A 152 9.09 -5.26 -12.56
N ASP A 153 8.20 -4.25 -12.55
CA ASP A 153 8.54 -2.85 -12.25
C ASP A 153 9.54 -2.19 -13.22
N GLY A 154 9.77 -2.79 -14.38
CA GLY A 154 10.60 -2.24 -15.46
C GLY A 154 10.00 -1.02 -16.17
N PRO A 155 10.57 -0.59 -17.31
CA PRO A 155 9.98 0.50 -18.08
C PRO A 155 8.61 0.11 -18.65
N ALA A 156 7.69 1.08 -18.71
CA ALA A 156 6.42 0.90 -19.38
C ALA A 156 6.60 0.86 -20.90
N THR A 157 5.84 0.01 -21.58
CA THR A 157 5.81 -0.14 -23.03
C THR A 157 4.38 -0.13 -23.55
N SER A 158 4.19 0.18 -24.84
CA SER A 158 2.91 0.06 -25.54
C SER A 158 2.70 -1.32 -26.18
N THR A 159 3.69 -2.22 -26.08
CA THR A 159 3.60 -3.58 -26.60
C THR A 159 2.96 -4.51 -25.58
N ASN A 160 1.91 -5.23 -25.98
CA ASN A 160 1.16 -6.14 -25.12
C ASN A 160 1.78 -7.55 -24.99
N ALA A 161 3.06 -7.70 -25.33
CA ALA A 161 3.76 -8.97 -25.30
C ALA A 161 5.20 -8.79 -24.79
N PHE A 162 5.62 -9.73 -23.95
CA PHE A 162 6.99 -9.85 -23.46
C PHE A 162 7.59 -11.16 -23.98
N PHE A 163 8.83 -11.06 -24.47
CA PHE A 163 9.60 -12.17 -25.05
C PHE A 163 10.91 -12.31 -24.30
N GLY A 164 11.62 -13.42 -24.53
CA GLY A 164 12.93 -13.60 -23.91
C GLY A 164 12.82 -13.97 -22.44
N LEU A 165 11.78 -14.69 -22.04
CA LEU A 165 11.49 -14.96 -20.64
C LEU A 165 11.93 -16.38 -20.27
N GLY A 166 12.74 -16.50 -19.21
CA GLY A 166 13.01 -17.78 -18.57
C GLY A 166 11.80 -18.31 -17.80
N SER A 167 11.88 -19.55 -17.32
CA SER A 167 10.86 -20.07 -16.41
C SER A 167 10.88 -19.30 -15.09
N GLY A 168 9.74 -18.80 -14.65
CA GLY A 168 9.68 -17.93 -13.46
C GLY A 168 8.32 -17.30 -13.25
N ASN A 169 8.18 -16.59 -12.12
CA ASN A 169 7.00 -15.77 -11.84
C ASN A 169 7.27 -14.33 -12.26
N TYR A 170 6.32 -13.73 -12.97
CA TYR A 170 6.39 -12.38 -13.51
C TYR A 170 5.21 -11.57 -13.03
N LYS A 171 5.49 -10.33 -12.61
CA LYS A 171 4.48 -9.33 -12.27
C LYS A 171 4.23 -8.46 -13.48
N ILE A 172 2.98 -8.42 -13.92
CA ILE A 172 2.49 -7.62 -15.04
C ILE A 172 1.62 -6.53 -14.49
N GLU A 173 1.95 -5.28 -14.80
CA GLU A 173 1.10 -4.14 -14.55
C GLU A 173 0.60 -3.57 -15.88
N ILE A 174 -0.68 -3.22 -15.90
CA ILE A 174 -1.38 -2.73 -17.08
C ILE A 174 -2.09 -1.46 -16.65
N ALA A 175 -1.84 -0.37 -17.36
CA ALA A 175 -2.50 0.90 -17.12
C ALA A 175 -3.19 1.40 -18.37
N ASP A 176 -4.34 2.03 -18.19
CA ASP A 176 -5.13 2.62 -19.27
C ASP A 176 -4.90 4.14 -19.39
N ALA A 177 -5.52 4.78 -20.38
CA ALA A 177 -5.36 6.20 -20.64
C ALA A 177 -5.97 7.11 -19.57
N SER A 178 -6.92 6.60 -18.77
CA SER A 178 -7.41 7.30 -17.57
C SER A 178 -6.43 7.23 -16.38
N GLY A 179 -5.34 6.46 -16.52
CA GLY A 179 -4.36 6.22 -15.47
C GLY A 179 -4.84 5.22 -14.43
N CYS A 180 -5.89 4.44 -14.71
CA CYS A 180 -6.27 3.32 -13.88
C CYS A 180 -5.34 2.15 -14.18
N SER A 181 -4.87 1.43 -13.16
CA SER A 181 -3.98 0.29 -13.35
C SER A 181 -4.42 -0.96 -12.60
N THR A 182 -4.08 -2.11 -13.15
CA THR A 182 -4.24 -3.42 -12.53
C THR A 182 -2.92 -4.18 -12.57
N THR A 183 -2.67 -4.98 -11.53
CA THR A 183 -1.45 -5.79 -11.42
C THR A 183 -1.83 -7.25 -11.28
N GLN A 184 -1.18 -8.11 -12.06
CA GLN A 184 -1.34 -9.55 -12.01
C GLN A 184 0.01 -10.24 -11.96
N THR A 185 0.03 -11.45 -11.40
CA THR A 185 1.20 -12.30 -11.42
C THR A 185 0.92 -13.54 -12.26
N ILE A 186 1.85 -13.89 -13.14
CA ILE A 186 1.75 -15.11 -13.94
C ILE A 186 3.07 -15.86 -13.94
N ARG A 187 2.99 -17.19 -14.05
CA ARG A 187 4.17 -18.06 -14.17
C ARG A 187 4.38 -18.43 -15.63
N VAL A 188 5.60 -18.23 -16.12
CA VAL A 188 6.11 -18.92 -17.31
C VAL A 188 6.64 -20.27 -16.83
N SER A 189 5.96 -21.35 -17.23
CA SER A 189 6.37 -22.72 -16.90
C SER A 189 7.55 -23.17 -17.74
N ASN A 190 8.20 -24.23 -17.30
CA ASN A 190 9.16 -24.92 -18.15
C ASN A 190 8.45 -25.79 -19.19
N GLY A 191 8.88 -25.71 -20.45
CA GLY A 191 8.26 -26.43 -21.58
C GLY A 191 8.56 -27.91 -21.63
N VAL A 192 9.42 -28.40 -20.75
CA VAL A 192 9.76 -29.82 -20.74
C VAL A 192 8.73 -30.61 -19.95
N LYS A 193 7.86 -31.30 -20.68
CA LYS A 193 6.83 -32.18 -20.11
C LYS A 193 7.41 -33.56 -19.79
N PHE A 194 7.90 -33.73 -18.56
CA PHE A 194 8.07 -35.06 -18.00
C PHE A 194 6.79 -35.50 -17.27
N GLY A 195 6.22 -36.64 -17.65
CA GLY A 195 5.14 -37.28 -16.90
C GLY A 195 5.65 -37.91 -15.61
N ALA A 196 5.97 -37.11 -14.59
CA ALA A 196 6.34 -37.65 -13.29
C ALA A 196 5.07 -38.05 -12.51
N THR A 197 4.76 -39.35 -12.43
CA THR A 197 3.76 -39.83 -11.47
C THR A 197 4.46 -40.10 -10.14
N ILE A 198 4.39 -39.17 -9.20
CA ILE A 198 4.90 -39.39 -7.84
C ILE A 198 3.90 -40.28 -7.11
N LYS A 199 4.21 -41.58 -6.96
CA LYS A 199 3.48 -42.43 -6.01
C LYS A 199 4.00 -42.17 -4.60
N PRO A 200 3.16 -41.77 -3.63
CA PRO A 200 3.57 -41.75 -2.24
C PRO A 200 3.94 -43.16 -1.82
N ILE A 201 5.15 -43.31 -1.31
CA ILE A 201 5.57 -44.56 -0.69
C ILE A 201 5.03 -44.49 0.72
N ILE A 202 4.00 -45.30 0.98
CA ILE A 202 3.65 -45.64 2.35
C ILE A 202 4.71 -46.65 2.76
N GLU A 203 5.67 -46.24 3.60
CA GLU A 203 6.52 -47.20 4.30
C GLU A 203 5.61 -48.00 5.23
N THR A 204 5.22 -49.21 4.81
CA THR A 204 4.41 -50.09 5.66
C THR A 204 5.16 -50.54 6.93
N ASN A 205 6.46 -50.29 7.03
CA ASN A 205 7.31 -50.74 8.13
C ASN A 205 8.28 -49.65 8.65
N CYS A 206 7.85 -48.39 8.88
CA CYS A 206 8.64 -47.50 9.77
C CYS A 206 8.31 -47.80 11.23
N ALA A 207 8.89 -48.88 11.74
CA ALA A 207 8.86 -49.27 13.14
C ALA A 207 10.28 -49.57 13.61
N PHE A 208 11.21 -48.62 13.49
CA PHE A 208 12.35 -48.41 14.41
C PHE A 208 13.07 -47.12 14.04
N THR A 209 13.67 -46.49 15.04
CA THR A 209 14.35 -45.19 15.03
C THR A 209 15.34 -45.07 13.86
N GLY A 210 14.96 -44.33 12.82
CA GLY A 210 15.79 -44.03 11.65
C GLY A 210 15.08 -44.25 10.32
N CYS A 211 14.02 -43.49 10.03
CA CYS A 211 13.49 -43.44 8.67
C CYS A 211 14.52 -42.69 7.79
N HIS A 212 15.30 -43.45 7.05
CA HIS A 212 16.24 -43.00 6.05
C HIS A 212 15.48 -42.96 4.71
N LEU A 213 15.45 -41.82 4.01
CA LEU A 213 14.77 -41.65 2.70
C LEU A 213 15.39 -42.52 1.57
N ASP A 214 16.23 -43.48 1.93
CA ASP A 214 17.19 -44.20 1.11
C ASP A 214 16.54 -45.42 0.43
N GLN A 215 15.28 -45.76 0.76
CA GLN A 215 14.63 -47.01 0.32
C GLN A 215 13.36 -46.79 -0.52
N GLY A 216 13.13 -45.57 -1.00
CA GLY A 216 12.01 -45.27 -1.88
C GLY A 216 12.36 -45.23 -3.37
N ASN A 217 11.56 -45.87 -4.24
CA ASN A 217 11.65 -45.70 -5.70
C ASN A 217 10.72 -44.56 -6.17
N ILE A 218 11.27 -43.47 -6.70
CA ILE A 218 10.51 -42.46 -7.46
C ILE A 218 10.56 -42.88 -8.93
N THR A 219 9.40 -43.17 -9.52
CA THR A 219 9.29 -43.56 -10.94
C THR A 219 8.86 -42.37 -11.78
N PHE A 220 9.67 -41.99 -12.77
CA PHE A 220 9.30 -40.99 -13.79
C PHE A 220 8.79 -41.75 -15.02
N ALA A 221 7.58 -41.45 -15.50
CA ALA A 221 7.12 -41.96 -16.79
C ALA A 221 7.57 -40.96 -17.87
N VAL A 222 8.68 -41.27 -18.53
CA VAL A 222 9.22 -40.44 -19.61
C VAL A 222 8.61 -40.89 -20.94
N PHE A 223 8.08 -39.95 -21.73
CA PHE A 223 7.60 -40.23 -23.11
C PHE A 223 8.75 -40.35 -24.13
N SER A 224 10.00 -40.38 -23.66
CA SER A 224 11.21 -40.67 -24.42
C SER A 224 12.18 -41.43 -23.51
N ASN A 225 12.47 -42.68 -23.83
CA ASN A 225 13.35 -43.68 -23.17
C ASN A 225 14.56 -43.22 -22.31
N ILE A 226 14.38 -42.36 -21.31
CA ILE A 226 15.42 -41.94 -20.35
C ILE A 226 14.99 -42.48 -18.98
N GLN A 227 15.74 -43.44 -18.46
CA GLN A 227 15.55 -43.98 -17.12
C GLN A 227 16.46 -43.23 -16.15
N VAL A 228 15.91 -42.33 -15.33
CA VAL A 228 16.66 -41.66 -14.25
C VAL A 228 16.54 -42.48 -12.98
N ARG A 229 17.65 -43.00 -12.44
CA ARG A 229 17.63 -43.79 -11.21
C ARG A 229 17.34 -42.89 -10.02
N THR A 230 16.51 -43.36 -9.09
CA THR A 230 16.17 -42.60 -7.87
C THR A 230 17.41 -42.27 -7.02
N ALA A 231 18.44 -43.12 -7.06
CA ALA A 231 19.72 -42.88 -6.38
C ALA A 231 20.48 -41.65 -6.90
N ASP A 232 20.40 -41.36 -8.20
CA ASP A 232 21.08 -40.21 -8.81
C ASP A 232 20.40 -38.88 -8.40
N ILE A 233 19.07 -38.90 -8.22
CA ILE A 233 18.28 -37.78 -7.68
C ILE A 233 18.56 -37.59 -6.18
N ILE A 234 18.56 -38.66 -5.38
CA ILE A 234 18.82 -38.60 -3.93
C ILE A 234 20.24 -38.10 -3.65
N ALA A 235 21.25 -38.56 -4.38
CA ALA A 235 22.64 -38.13 -4.23
C ALA A 235 22.80 -36.61 -4.49
N ARG A 236 22.02 -36.04 -5.42
CA ARG A 236 22.05 -34.60 -5.72
C ARG A 236 21.23 -33.76 -4.74
N ILE A 237 20.08 -34.25 -4.26
CA ILE A 237 19.36 -33.68 -3.11
C ILE A 237 20.31 -33.52 -1.91
N GLN A 238 21.19 -34.50 -1.73
CA GLN A 238 22.18 -34.51 -0.66
C GLN A 238 23.41 -33.64 -0.96
N SER A 239 23.81 -33.47 -2.23
CA SER A 239 25.03 -32.75 -2.63
C SER A 239 24.86 -31.27 -3.00
N GLY A 240 23.64 -30.72 -3.08
CA GLY A 240 23.47 -29.29 -3.39
C GLY A 240 22.03 -28.75 -3.36
N ASN A 241 21.67 -28.11 -2.23
CA ASN A 241 20.63 -27.07 -2.08
C ASN A 241 19.21 -27.29 -2.64
N MET A 242 18.50 -28.32 -2.19
CA MET A 242 17.06 -28.16 -1.90
C MET A 242 16.87 -28.02 -0.39
N PRO A 243 16.00 -27.12 0.10
CA PRO A 243 15.81 -26.95 1.55
C PRO A 243 15.35 -28.29 2.14
N LYS A 244 16.25 -28.91 2.90
CA LYS A 244 15.98 -30.11 3.69
C LYS A 244 14.72 -29.83 4.52
N ASN A 245 13.70 -30.69 4.40
CA ASN A 245 12.39 -30.64 5.09
C ASN A 245 11.20 -29.96 4.36
N ARG A 246 11.08 -30.03 3.03
CA ARG A 246 9.76 -29.83 2.38
C ARG A 246 9.08 -31.19 2.09
N PRO A 247 8.02 -31.58 2.83
CA PRO A 247 7.29 -32.82 2.58
C PRO A 247 6.44 -32.80 1.28
N LYS A 248 6.38 -31.66 0.58
CA LYS A 248 5.73 -31.50 -0.74
C LYS A 248 6.62 -30.66 -1.65
N LEU A 249 6.95 -31.20 -2.83
CA LEU A 249 7.57 -30.43 -3.91
C LEU A 249 6.54 -29.45 -4.46
N ASN A 250 6.89 -28.16 -4.53
CA ASN A 250 6.08 -27.19 -5.25
C ASN A 250 6.43 -27.20 -6.76
N GLN A 251 5.65 -26.51 -7.60
CA GLN A 251 5.88 -26.52 -9.05
C GLN A 251 7.27 -26.00 -9.46
N ALA A 252 7.87 -25.07 -8.71
CA ALA A 252 9.23 -24.62 -8.98
C ALA A 252 10.28 -25.68 -8.64
N ASP A 253 10.06 -26.47 -7.58
CA ASP A 253 10.92 -27.61 -7.26
C ASP A 253 10.82 -28.70 -8.34
N ILE A 254 9.62 -28.94 -8.88
CA ILE A 254 9.38 -29.87 -9.99
C ILE A 254 10.10 -29.41 -11.27
N ASP A 255 9.95 -28.14 -11.65
CA ASP A 255 10.59 -27.57 -12.84
C ASP A 255 12.13 -27.64 -12.74
N ALA A 256 12.70 -27.42 -11.55
CA ALA A 256 14.15 -27.53 -11.31
C ALA A 256 14.67 -28.97 -11.48
N ILE A 257 13.94 -29.97 -10.96
CA ILE A 257 14.29 -31.39 -11.13
C ILE A 257 14.25 -31.78 -12.61
N ILE A 258 13.20 -31.34 -13.32
CA ILE A 258 13.02 -31.56 -14.75
C ILE A 258 14.21 -31.01 -15.54
N CYS A 259 14.68 -29.81 -15.22
CA CYS A 259 15.82 -29.23 -15.93
C CYS A 259 17.14 -29.92 -15.67
N TRP A 260 17.38 -30.34 -14.44
CA TRP A 260 18.56 -31.12 -14.12
C TRP A 260 18.61 -32.45 -14.90
N VAL A 261 17.48 -33.15 -15.03
CA VAL A 261 17.42 -34.40 -15.81
C VAL A 261 17.82 -34.16 -17.27
N ASN A 262 17.43 -33.04 -17.88
CA ASN A 262 17.79 -32.73 -19.26
C ASN A 262 19.27 -32.36 -19.43
N ASP A 263 19.83 -31.54 -18.54
CA ASP A 263 21.25 -31.15 -18.61
C ASP A 263 22.16 -32.39 -18.50
N GLY A 264 21.79 -33.37 -17.66
CA GLY A 264 22.50 -34.64 -17.53
C GLY A 264 22.25 -35.66 -18.66
N ALA A 265 21.19 -35.48 -19.46
CA ALA A 265 20.88 -36.32 -20.61
C ALA A 265 21.56 -35.85 -21.92
N LEU A 266 22.12 -34.64 -21.95
CA LEU A 266 22.88 -34.12 -23.09
C LEU A 266 24.38 -34.46 -23.04
N GLU A 267 24.89 -34.97 -21.92
CA GLU A 267 26.32 -35.28 -21.73
C GLU A 267 26.69 -36.78 -21.87
N ASN A 268 25.81 -37.65 -22.37
CA ASN A 268 26.15 -39.06 -22.64
C ASN A 268 25.72 -39.53 -24.03
#